data_AF-A0A7W0N460-F1
#
_entry.id   AF-A0A7W0N460-F1
#
_cell.length_a   1.000
_cell.length_b   1.000
_cell.length_c   1.000
_cell.angle_alpha   90.00
_cell.angle_beta   90.00
_cell.angle_gamma   90.00
#
_symmetry.space_group_name_H-M   'P 1'
#
loop_
_entity.id
_entity.type
_entity.pdbx_description
1 polymer ?
#
loop_
_entity_poly.entity_id
_entity_poly.type
_entity_poly.pdbx_seq_one_letter_code
_entity_poly.pdbx_strand_id
1 'polypeptide(L)'
;MLTFRTRGGQTFDGISLNIEGTALRDVALRSRRAVELARRVRRAAGATPLAIIPFNPRGLERRPSTWPRFPWAELSEVSDAFAPMVYTGGAFKGFDATYGYVTRAIRLLRFQTGNPDVAIHVAGGVADRLGPEELAGFAAAVSDDGGTIGVSLYDWATTPAGHWRVLRQVSP
;
A
#
# COMPACT_ATOMS: atom_id res chain seq x y z
N MET A 1 0.58 9.59 -21.91
CA MET A 1 1.43 8.85 -20.94
C MET A 1 0.72 7.62 -20.37
N LEU A 2 -0.62 7.59 -20.28
CA LEU A 2 -1.39 6.45 -19.77
C LEU A 2 -2.37 5.90 -20.82
N THR A 3 -1.92 5.77 -22.06
CA THR A 3 -2.72 5.24 -23.17
C THR A 3 -2.34 3.78 -23.39
N PHE A 4 -2.96 2.88 -22.63
CA PHE A 4 -2.87 1.44 -22.86
C PHE A 4 -4.23 0.95 -23.36
N ARG A 5 -4.20 0.11 -24.39
CA ARG A 5 -5.38 -0.57 -24.88
C ARG A 5 -4.99 -1.97 -25.34
N THR A 6 -5.69 -2.99 -24.84
CA THR A 6 -5.50 -4.35 -25.34
C THR A 6 -6.06 -4.48 -26.76
N ARG A 7 -5.74 -5.57 -27.47
CA ARG A 7 -6.36 -5.87 -28.77
C ARG A 7 -7.89 -5.93 -28.68
N GLY A 8 -8.43 -6.36 -27.53
CA GLY A 8 -9.86 -6.41 -27.25
C GLY A 8 -10.47 -5.07 -26.78
N GLY A 9 -9.70 -3.99 -26.71
CA GLY A 9 -10.20 -2.67 -26.36
C GLY A 9 -10.23 -2.35 -24.86
N GLN A 10 -9.73 -3.23 -24.00
CA GLN A 10 -9.68 -2.99 -22.54
C GLN A 10 -8.64 -1.93 -22.21
N THR A 11 -8.91 -1.13 -21.19
CA THR A 11 -8.03 -0.09 -20.65
C THR A 11 -7.69 -0.38 -19.19
N PHE A 12 -6.85 0.45 -18.56
CA PHE A 12 -6.66 0.36 -17.12
C PHE A 12 -7.88 0.87 -16.37
N ASP A 13 -8.36 0.08 -15.41
CA ASP A 13 -9.43 0.48 -14.49
C ASP A 13 -8.90 1.31 -13.30
N GLY A 14 -7.57 1.32 -13.12
CA GLY A 14 -6.88 2.06 -12.07
C GLY A 14 -5.38 1.99 -12.26
N ILE A 15 -4.66 2.92 -11.64
CA ILE A 15 -3.20 3.03 -11.72
C ILE A 15 -2.65 3.21 -10.31
N SER A 16 -1.54 2.56 -10.00
CA SER A 16 -0.80 2.78 -8.75
C SER A 16 0.60 3.33 -9.03
N LEU A 17 0.97 4.45 -8.41
CA LEU A 17 2.32 5.01 -8.48
C LEU A 17 3.13 4.61 -7.25
N ASN A 18 4.23 3.88 -7.46
CA ASN A 18 5.16 3.53 -6.39
C ASN A 18 6.13 4.68 -6.07
N ILE A 19 6.11 5.13 -4.81
CA ILE A 19 6.94 6.20 -4.24
C ILE A 19 7.74 5.64 -3.05
N GLU A 20 8.67 4.73 -3.36
CA GLU A 20 9.56 4.12 -2.36
C GLU A 20 11.05 4.29 -2.66
N GLY A 21 11.39 4.77 -3.87
CA GLY A 21 12.77 4.87 -4.32
C GLY A 21 13.62 5.86 -3.51
N THR A 22 14.73 5.40 -2.95
CA THR A 22 15.63 6.22 -2.10
C THR A 22 16.95 6.61 -2.75
N ALA A 23 17.15 6.28 -4.04
CA ALA A 23 18.42 6.51 -4.75
C ALA A 23 18.89 7.97 -4.73
N LEU A 24 17.94 8.92 -4.79
CA LEU A 24 18.24 10.34 -4.59
C LEU A 24 18.43 10.63 -3.10
N ARG A 25 19.66 11.04 -2.72
CA ARG A 25 20.04 11.31 -1.32
C ARG A 25 19.47 12.62 -0.77
N ASP A 26 19.26 13.63 -1.61
CA ASP A 26 18.59 14.87 -1.21
C ASP A 26 17.11 14.59 -0.95
N VAL A 27 16.74 14.42 0.32
CA VAL A 27 15.38 14.09 0.74
C VAL A 27 14.39 15.19 0.39
N ALA A 28 14.79 16.46 0.50
CA ALA A 28 13.89 17.57 0.20
C ALA A 28 13.57 17.63 -1.30
N LEU A 29 14.58 17.46 -2.16
CA LEU A 29 14.38 17.37 -3.60
C LEU A 29 13.59 16.10 -3.96
N ARG A 30 13.85 14.98 -3.30
CA ARG A 30 13.13 13.71 -3.51
C ARG A 30 11.65 13.85 -3.18
N SER A 31 11.29 14.42 -2.03
CA SER A 31 9.89 14.68 -1.66
C SER A 31 9.20 15.60 -2.68
N ARG A 32 9.84 16.73 -3.06
CA ARG A 32 9.28 17.64 -4.07
C ARG A 32 9.02 16.95 -5.40
N ARG A 33 9.97 16.16 -5.89
CA ARG A 33 9.85 15.42 -7.16
C ARG A 33 8.81 14.31 -7.10
N ALA A 34 8.67 13.63 -5.96
CA ALA A 34 7.64 12.61 -5.76
C ALA A 34 6.23 13.22 -5.87
N VAL A 35 5.97 14.33 -5.18
CA VAL A 35 4.69 15.06 -5.27
C VAL A 35 4.46 15.60 -6.68
N GLU A 36 5.50 16.17 -7.32
CA GLU A 36 5.40 16.67 -8.68
C GLU A 36 5.06 15.55 -9.69
N LEU A 37 5.71 14.39 -9.57
CA LEU A 37 5.41 13.23 -10.38
C LEU A 37 3.97 12.74 -10.16
N ALA A 38 3.52 12.63 -8.91
CA ALA A 38 2.15 12.24 -8.59
C ALA A 38 1.13 13.21 -9.23
N ARG A 39 1.36 14.52 -9.17
CA ARG A 39 0.53 15.54 -9.84
C ARG A 39 0.51 15.38 -11.36
N ARG A 40 1.66 15.07 -11.99
CA ARG A 40 1.72 14.80 -13.44
C ARG A 40 0.94 13.55 -13.81
N VAL A 41 1.07 12.48 -13.01
CA VAL A 41 0.34 11.22 -13.22
C VAL A 41 -1.17 11.43 -13.03
N ARG A 42 -1.61 12.13 -11.99
CA ARG A 42 -3.03 12.50 -11.78
C ARG A 42 -3.61 13.24 -13.00
N ARG A 43 -2.90 14.24 -13.53
CA ARG A 43 -3.35 14.94 -14.74
C ARG A 43 -3.45 14.01 -15.94
N ALA A 44 -2.48 13.11 -16.12
CA ALA A 44 -2.50 12.15 -17.21
C ALA A 44 -3.56 11.05 -17.05
N ALA A 45 -3.94 10.70 -15.81
CA ALA A 45 -4.92 9.68 -15.50
C ALA A 45 -6.37 10.15 -15.72
N GLY A 46 -6.63 11.46 -15.72
CA GLY A 46 -7.96 12.00 -16.03
C GLY A 46 -9.01 11.55 -15.00
N ALA A 47 -9.94 10.68 -15.40
CA ALA A 47 -10.93 10.07 -14.51
C ALA A 47 -10.51 8.69 -13.95
N THR A 48 -9.42 8.10 -14.47
CA THR A 48 -8.93 6.80 -13.96
C THR A 48 -8.44 6.95 -12.52
N PRO A 49 -8.88 6.08 -11.58
CA PRO A 49 -8.41 6.07 -10.21
C PRO A 49 -6.89 5.96 -10.08
N LEU A 50 -6.31 6.75 -9.17
CA LEU A 50 -4.89 6.77 -8.87
C LEU A 50 -4.65 6.40 -7.41
N ALA A 51 -3.97 5.29 -7.17
CA ALA A 51 -3.42 4.94 -5.86
C ALA A 51 -1.95 5.34 -5.74
N ILE A 52 -1.50 5.67 -4.53
CA ILE A 52 -0.08 5.77 -4.21
C ILE A 52 0.34 4.52 -3.46
N ILE A 53 1.45 3.89 -3.88
CA ILE A 53 2.16 2.91 -3.06
C ILE A 53 3.26 3.70 -2.33
N PRO A 54 3.07 4.05 -1.05
CA PRO A 54 4.02 4.86 -0.30
C PRO A 54 5.13 3.98 0.28
N PHE A 55 6.18 4.62 0.78
CA PHE A 55 7.06 3.95 1.74
C PHE A 55 6.24 3.44 2.93
N ASN A 56 6.50 2.21 3.37
CA ASN A 56 5.75 1.58 4.46
C ASN A 56 5.69 2.49 5.72
N PRO A 57 4.48 2.86 6.22
CA PRO A 57 4.32 3.77 7.35
C PRO A 57 5.03 3.29 8.63
N ARG A 58 4.89 2.00 8.98
CA ARG A 58 5.55 1.39 10.14
C ARG A 58 7.06 1.25 9.91
N GLY A 59 7.48 1.08 8.67
CA GLY A 59 8.89 1.13 8.27
C GLY A 59 9.53 2.48 8.57
N LEU A 60 8.87 3.58 8.16
CA LEU A 60 9.34 4.94 8.42
C LEU A 60 9.27 5.32 9.90
N GLU A 61 8.26 4.85 10.65
CA GLU A 61 8.24 5.06 12.10
C GLU A 61 9.46 4.42 12.79
N ARG A 62 9.85 3.20 12.39
CA ARG A 62 11.02 2.50 12.97
C ARG A 62 12.35 3.07 12.47
N ARG A 63 12.38 3.65 11.27
CA ARG A 63 13.59 4.19 10.62
C ARG A 63 13.28 5.56 10.00
N PRO A 64 13.05 6.59 10.83
CA PRO A 64 12.61 7.90 10.33
C PRO A 64 13.65 8.59 9.45
N SER A 65 14.93 8.26 9.59
CA SER A 65 16.01 8.79 8.76
C SER A 65 15.97 8.30 7.31
N THR A 66 15.23 7.22 6.99
CA THR A 66 15.11 6.72 5.62
C THR A 66 14.44 7.73 4.69
N TRP A 67 13.38 8.38 5.17
CA TRP A 67 12.70 9.47 4.48
C TRP A 67 12.01 10.41 5.48
N PRO A 68 12.78 11.29 6.14
CA PRO A 68 12.22 12.21 7.11
C PRO A 68 11.22 13.15 6.43
N ARG A 69 10.07 13.36 7.09
CA ARG A 69 8.96 14.18 6.58
C ARG A 69 8.51 13.73 5.19
N PHE A 70 8.24 12.43 5.05
CA PHE A 70 7.59 11.89 3.85
C PHE A 70 6.29 12.67 3.58
N PRO A 71 6.00 13.07 2.31
CA PRO A 71 4.95 14.03 1.99
C PRO A 71 3.55 13.38 1.94
N TRP A 72 3.09 12.86 3.07
CA TRP A 72 1.84 12.10 3.16
C TRP A 72 0.60 12.91 2.77
N ALA A 73 0.47 14.12 3.32
CA ALA A 73 -0.67 15.00 3.06
C ALA A 73 -0.74 15.41 1.59
N GLU A 74 0.38 15.87 1.02
CA GLU A 74 0.43 16.32 -0.38
C GLU A 74 0.19 15.18 -1.38
N LEU A 75 0.56 13.94 -1.01
CA LEU A 75 0.23 12.76 -1.81
C LEU A 75 -1.25 12.37 -1.67
N SER A 76 -1.85 12.56 -0.50
CA SER A 76 -3.28 12.33 -0.28
C SER A 76 -4.16 13.31 -1.07
N GLU A 77 -3.72 14.54 -1.28
CA GLU A 77 -4.47 15.54 -2.07
C GLU A 77 -4.60 15.17 -3.56
N VAL A 78 -3.75 14.28 -4.06
CA VAL A 78 -3.63 14.00 -5.50
C VAL A 78 -3.96 12.55 -5.87
N SER A 79 -4.36 11.74 -4.90
CA SER A 79 -4.66 10.32 -5.07
C SER A 79 -6.01 9.96 -4.49
N ASP A 80 -6.61 8.92 -5.04
CA ASP A 80 -7.91 8.40 -4.64
C ASP A 80 -7.78 7.35 -3.52
N ALA A 81 -6.59 6.72 -3.41
CA ALA A 81 -6.30 5.71 -2.39
C ALA A 81 -4.80 5.57 -2.10
N PHE A 82 -4.46 4.88 -1.01
CA PHE A 82 -3.12 4.38 -0.77
C PHE A 82 -3.08 2.85 -0.81
N ALA A 83 -1.96 2.31 -1.27
CA ALA A 83 -1.67 0.89 -1.30
C ALA A 83 -0.35 0.55 -0.58
N PRO A 84 -0.26 0.69 0.76
CA PRO A 84 0.97 0.44 1.49
C PRO A 84 1.39 -1.03 1.39
N MET A 85 2.65 -1.26 1.04
CA MET A 85 3.25 -2.60 1.07
C MET A 85 3.76 -2.91 2.48
N VAL A 86 2.91 -3.57 3.26
CA VAL A 86 3.19 -4.03 4.61
C VAL A 86 3.80 -5.42 4.56
N TYR A 87 5.01 -5.55 4.01
CA TYR A 87 5.74 -6.81 3.80
C TYR A 87 5.95 -7.66 5.07
N THR A 88 4.92 -8.37 5.51
CA THR A 88 4.83 -9.12 6.77
C THR A 88 5.67 -10.41 6.83
N GLY A 89 6.50 -10.70 5.83
CA GLY A 89 7.08 -12.04 5.63
C GLY A 89 8.47 -12.33 6.21
N GLY A 90 9.21 -11.34 6.73
CA GLY A 90 10.65 -11.54 7.04
C GLY A 90 11.11 -11.23 8.47
N ALA A 91 10.53 -10.22 9.12
CA ALA A 91 11.11 -9.66 10.35
C ALA A 91 10.39 -10.05 11.65
N PHE A 92 9.22 -10.67 11.55
CA PHE A 92 8.40 -11.09 12.67
C PHE A 92 7.52 -12.26 12.23
N LYS A 93 7.09 -13.08 13.19
CA LYS A 93 6.38 -14.35 12.97
C LYS A 93 5.19 -14.46 13.91
N GLY A 94 4.17 -15.19 13.48
CA GLY A 94 2.96 -15.45 14.24
C GLY A 94 1.88 -14.38 14.11
N PHE A 95 0.71 -14.72 14.64
CA PHE A 95 -0.52 -13.93 14.54
C PHE A 95 -0.35 -12.52 15.13
N ASP A 96 0.00 -12.41 16.42
CA ASP A 96 0.00 -11.15 17.15
C ASP A 96 0.97 -10.12 16.56
N ALA A 97 2.15 -10.58 16.16
CA ALA A 97 3.16 -9.72 15.58
C ALA A 97 2.71 -9.18 14.21
N THR A 98 2.05 -10.02 13.41
CA THR A 98 1.51 -9.62 12.10
C THR A 98 0.33 -8.66 12.27
N TYR A 99 -0.63 -9.02 13.13
CA TYR A 99 -1.79 -8.20 13.44
C TYR A 99 -1.37 -6.79 13.91
N GLY A 100 -0.53 -6.72 14.96
CA GLY A 100 -0.08 -5.45 15.51
C GLY A 100 0.71 -4.60 14.53
N TYR A 101 1.50 -5.21 13.65
CA TYR A 101 2.25 -4.49 12.62
C TYR A 101 1.32 -3.85 11.58
N VAL A 102 0.36 -4.63 11.05
CA VAL A 102 -0.59 -4.17 10.02
C VAL A 102 -1.51 -3.09 10.59
N THR A 103 -2.11 -3.31 11.76
CA THR A 103 -2.95 -2.33 12.44
C THR A 103 -2.21 -1.03 12.70
N ARG A 104 -0.94 -1.09 13.14
CA ARG A 104 -0.13 0.12 13.36
C ARG A 104 0.16 0.85 12.05
N ALA A 105 0.48 0.12 10.97
CA ALA A 105 0.74 0.71 9.67
C ALA A 105 -0.47 1.46 9.11
N ILE A 106 -1.67 0.88 9.19
CA ILE A 106 -2.93 1.50 8.72
C ILE A 106 -3.22 2.77 9.53
N ARG A 107 -3.16 2.70 10.86
CA ARG A 107 -3.39 3.85 11.75
C ARG A 107 -2.40 4.99 11.50
N LEU A 108 -1.12 4.67 11.30
CA LEU A 108 -0.11 5.66 10.95
C LEU A 108 -0.41 6.32 9.62
N LEU A 109 -0.86 5.56 8.61
CA LEU A 109 -1.19 6.13 7.31
C LEU A 109 -2.31 7.18 7.45
N ARG A 110 -3.44 6.81 8.06
CA ARG A 110 -4.56 7.73 8.33
C ARG A 110 -4.14 8.98 9.11
N PHE A 111 -3.30 8.79 10.13
CA PHE A 111 -2.77 9.90 10.92
C PHE A 111 -1.88 10.83 10.10
N GLN A 112 -0.96 10.26 9.31
CA GLN A 112 0.03 11.03 8.56
C GLN A 112 -0.58 11.77 7.36
N THR A 113 -1.63 11.21 6.74
CA THR A 113 -2.39 11.91 5.69
C THR A 113 -3.28 13.01 6.25
N GLY A 114 -3.56 13.00 7.57
CA GLY A 114 -4.55 13.88 8.18
C GLY A 114 -5.99 13.55 7.77
N ASN A 115 -6.21 12.39 7.14
CA ASN A 115 -7.52 11.95 6.67
C ASN A 115 -7.86 10.59 7.30
N PRO A 116 -8.76 10.56 8.31
CA PRO A 116 -9.16 9.31 8.95
C PRO A 116 -9.90 8.37 7.99
N ASP A 117 -10.50 8.88 6.91
CA ASP A 117 -11.32 8.12 5.96
C ASP A 117 -10.59 7.84 4.65
N VAL A 118 -9.27 8.07 4.57
CA VAL A 118 -8.49 7.79 3.36
C VAL A 118 -8.68 6.32 2.94
N ALA A 119 -8.94 6.09 1.66
CA ALA A 119 -9.13 4.74 1.14
C ALA A 119 -7.79 3.99 1.12
N ILE A 120 -7.77 2.77 1.67
CA ILE A 120 -6.55 1.96 1.79
C ILE A 120 -6.78 0.56 1.22
N HIS A 121 -5.97 0.18 0.24
CA HIS A 121 -5.82 -1.19 -0.23
C HIS A 121 -4.54 -1.79 0.35
N VAL A 122 -4.62 -2.72 1.30
CA VAL A 122 -3.42 -3.18 2.01
C VAL A 122 -2.71 -4.29 1.21
N ALA A 123 -1.46 -4.07 0.81
CA ALA A 123 -0.63 -5.09 0.19
C ALA A 123 0.23 -5.81 1.25
N GLY A 124 -0.12 -7.04 1.57
CA GLY A 124 0.57 -7.90 2.54
C GLY A 124 1.90 -8.46 2.05
N GLY A 125 2.47 -9.38 2.86
CA GLY A 125 3.74 -10.05 2.56
C GLY A 125 3.76 -10.90 1.29
N VAL A 126 4.93 -11.48 1.00
CA VAL A 126 5.12 -12.40 -0.14
C VAL A 126 4.27 -13.65 0.08
N ALA A 127 3.43 -13.99 -0.89
CA ALA A 127 2.32 -14.93 -0.72
C ALA A 127 2.76 -16.35 -0.31
N ASP A 128 3.88 -16.83 -0.85
CA ASP A 128 4.48 -18.14 -0.54
C ASP A 128 5.37 -18.16 0.72
N ARG A 129 5.63 -16.99 1.33
CA ARG A 129 6.43 -16.85 2.57
C ARG A 129 5.60 -16.46 3.79
N LEU A 130 4.32 -16.18 3.60
CA LEU A 130 3.39 -15.89 4.67
C LEU A 130 2.89 -17.22 5.25
N GLY A 131 3.15 -17.51 6.52
CA GLY A 131 2.57 -18.70 7.14
C GLY A 131 1.08 -18.53 7.45
N PRO A 132 0.39 -19.61 7.82
CA PRO A 132 -1.05 -19.57 8.12
C PRO A 132 -1.41 -18.61 9.27
N GLU A 133 -0.58 -18.53 10.31
CA GLU A 133 -0.78 -17.60 11.44
C GLU A 133 -0.57 -16.15 11.03
N GLU A 134 0.47 -15.85 10.24
CA GLU A 134 0.68 -14.50 9.73
C GLU A 134 -0.46 -14.07 8.80
N LEU A 135 -0.95 -14.96 7.94
CA LEU A 135 -2.10 -14.66 7.09
C LEU A 135 -3.37 -14.40 7.92
N ALA A 136 -3.61 -15.18 8.96
CA ALA A 136 -4.74 -14.96 9.87
C ALA A 136 -4.63 -13.61 10.60
N GLY A 137 -3.43 -13.25 11.08
CA GLY A 137 -3.19 -11.96 11.73
C GLY A 137 -3.34 -10.78 10.77
N PHE A 138 -2.90 -10.93 9.52
CA PHE A 138 -3.10 -9.94 8.45
C PHE A 138 -4.59 -9.75 8.16
N ALA A 139 -5.33 -10.84 7.97
CA ALA A 139 -6.76 -10.78 7.68
C ALA A 139 -7.54 -10.14 8.83
N ALA A 140 -7.26 -10.54 10.07
CA ALA A 140 -7.88 -9.95 11.26
C ALA A 140 -7.62 -8.44 11.35
N ALA A 141 -6.38 -7.98 11.14
CA ALA A 141 -6.04 -6.56 11.22
C ALA A 141 -6.77 -5.70 10.17
N VAL A 142 -6.97 -6.24 8.97
CA VAL A 142 -7.71 -5.58 7.90
C VAL A 142 -9.21 -5.57 8.21
N SER A 143 -9.78 -6.72 8.60
CA SER A 143 -11.19 -6.83 8.99
C SER A 143 -11.54 -5.89 10.15
N ASP A 144 -10.69 -5.83 11.17
CA ASP A 144 -10.92 -5.00 12.36
C ASP A 144 -10.73 -3.50 12.11
N ASP A 145 -9.95 -3.09 11.10
CA ASP A 145 -9.91 -1.68 10.68
C ASP A 145 -11.26 -1.24 10.12
N GLY A 146 -11.97 -2.12 9.40
CA GLY A 146 -13.29 -1.89 8.84
C GLY A 146 -13.37 -0.83 7.73
N GLY A 147 -12.28 -0.08 7.47
CA GLY A 147 -12.21 1.02 6.50
C GLY A 147 -11.24 0.78 5.35
N THR A 148 -10.66 -0.41 5.23
CA THR A 148 -9.86 -0.82 4.07
C THR A 148 -10.76 -1.20 2.91
N ILE A 149 -10.42 -0.77 1.69
CA ILE A 149 -11.21 -1.03 0.48
C ILE A 149 -10.81 -2.32 -0.25
N GLY A 150 -9.75 -2.98 0.20
CA GLY A 150 -9.26 -4.22 -0.41
C GLY A 150 -7.92 -4.67 0.14
N VAL A 151 -7.51 -5.87 -0.26
CA VAL A 151 -6.22 -6.47 0.07
C VAL A 151 -5.58 -7.16 -1.12
N SER A 152 -4.26 -7.27 -1.08
CA SER A 152 -3.49 -8.17 -1.95
C SER A 152 -2.29 -8.74 -1.18
N LEU A 153 -1.66 -9.78 -1.75
CA LEU A 153 -0.35 -10.27 -1.31
C LEU A 153 0.67 -10.02 -2.42
N TYR A 154 1.92 -9.76 -2.04
CA TYR A 154 2.99 -9.66 -3.02
C TYR A 154 3.26 -11.03 -3.64
N ASP A 155 3.55 -11.06 -4.94
CA ASP A 155 3.65 -12.31 -5.72
C ASP A 155 2.38 -13.19 -5.61
N TRP A 156 1.21 -12.55 -5.78
CA TRP A 156 -0.11 -13.17 -5.63
C TRP A 156 -0.28 -14.52 -6.36
N ALA A 157 0.40 -14.71 -7.48
CA ALA A 157 0.35 -15.95 -8.26
C ALA A 157 0.91 -17.16 -7.51
N THR A 158 1.77 -16.96 -6.49
CA THR A 158 2.34 -18.03 -5.65
C THR A 158 1.52 -18.34 -4.41
N THR A 159 0.32 -17.74 -4.26
CA THR A 159 -0.58 -17.95 -3.12
C THR A 159 -0.92 -19.44 -2.94
N PRO A 160 -0.52 -20.06 -1.81
CA PRO A 160 -0.86 -21.45 -1.51
C PRO A 160 -2.38 -21.70 -1.51
N ALA A 161 -2.80 -22.89 -1.96
CA ALA A 161 -4.20 -23.27 -2.05
C ALA A 161 -4.99 -23.03 -0.74
N GLY A 162 -4.38 -23.31 0.42
CA GLY A 162 -4.98 -23.11 1.74
C GLY A 162 -5.24 -21.64 2.12
N HIS A 163 -4.48 -20.69 1.55
CA HIS A 163 -4.57 -19.27 1.88
C HIS A 163 -5.81 -18.60 1.27
N TRP A 164 -6.31 -19.12 0.15
CA TRP A 164 -7.52 -18.61 -0.51
C TRP A 164 -8.76 -18.64 0.39
N ARG A 165 -8.84 -19.59 1.32
CA ARG A 165 -9.95 -19.64 2.29
C ARG A 165 -9.99 -18.39 3.16
N VAL A 166 -8.84 -17.91 3.60
CA VAL A 166 -8.73 -16.71 4.44
C VAL A 166 -8.89 -15.45 3.59
N LEU A 167 -8.23 -15.39 2.42
CA LEU A 167 -8.30 -14.22 1.54
C LEU A 167 -9.71 -13.91 1.04
N ARG A 168 -10.55 -14.93 0.77
CA ARG A 168 -11.96 -14.73 0.39
C ARG A 168 -12.81 -14.04 1.46
N GLN A 169 -12.34 -13.95 2.70
CA GLN A 169 -13.06 -13.27 3.80
C GLN A 169 -12.74 -11.76 3.85
N VAL A 170 -11.66 -11.33 3.20
CA VAL A 170 -11.13 -9.96 3.26
C VAL A 170 -10.98 -9.30 1.90
N SER A 171 -11.15 -10.06 0.82
CA SER A 171 -11.29 -9.55 -0.54
C SER A 171 -12.79 -9.37 -0.85
N PRO A 172 -13.26 -8.14 -1.11
CA PRO A 172 -14.64 -7.86 -1.48
C PRO A 172 -15.05 -8.50 -2.82
#